data_AF-A0A967YE55-F1
#
_entry.id   AF-A0A967YE55-F1
#
_cell.length_a   1.000
_cell.length_b   1.000
_cell.length_c   1.000
_cell.angle_alpha   90.00
_cell.angle_beta   90.00
_cell.angle_gamma   90.00
#
_symmetry.space_group_name_H-M   'P 1'
#
loop_
_entity.id
_entity.type
_entity.pdbx_description
1 polymer ?
#
loop_
_entity_poly.entity_id
_entity_poly.type
_entity_poly.pdbx_seq_one_letter_code
_entity_poly.pdbx_strand_id
1 'polypeptide(L)'
;MRSDTAFYDTILRESLSDFIQQTFLEIDPAAYYSHNWHVDLIAEYLTACYNKEIKRLIINIPPRFMKSISTSIAFPAWVLGKNPSEKVAVGSYSK
;
A
#
# COMPACT_ATOMS: atom_id res chain seq x y z
N MET A 1 23.63 10.58 9.36
CA MET A 1 22.46 10.55 10.26
C MET A 1 21.26 11.34 9.74
N ARG A 2 21.39 12.54 9.14
CA ARG A 2 20.28 13.21 8.41
C ARG A 2 20.04 12.66 7.00
N SER A 3 21.06 12.03 6.40
CA SER A 3 21.03 11.37 5.09
C SER A 3 20.07 10.18 5.03
N ASP A 4 19.95 9.46 6.14
CA ASP A 4 19.35 8.13 6.14
C ASP A 4 17.82 8.25 6.10
N THR A 5 17.24 9.16 6.89
CA THR A 5 15.79 9.44 6.87
C THR A 5 15.30 9.94 5.52
N ALA A 6 16.04 10.86 4.87
CA ALA A 6 15.66 11.37 3.55
C ALA A 6 15.68 10.27 2.47
N PHE A 7 16.64 9.34 2.58
CA PHE A 7 16.70 8.16 1.71
C PHE A 7 15.52 7.21 1.94
N TYR A 8 15.21 6.90 3.20
CA TYR A 8 14.04 6.11 3.56
C TYR A 8 12.74 6.75 3.05
N ASP A 9 12.54 8.04 3.28
CA ASP A 9 11.36 8.77 2.82
C ASP A 9 11.20 8.72 1.29
N THR A 10 12.31 8.73 0.57
CA THR A 10 12.32 8.61 -0.90
C THR A 10 11.84 7.21 -1.32
N ILE A 11 12.35 6.15 -0.68
CA ILE A 11 11.91 4.77 -0.96
C ILE A 11 10.40 4.63 -0.76
N LEU A 12 9.87 5.14 0.36
CA LEU A 12 8.45 5.03 0.68
C LEU A 12 7.53 5.79 -0.29
N ARG A 13 8.05 6.86 -0.90
CA ARG A 13 7.32 7.58 -1.95
C ARG A 13 7.35 6.82 -3.26
N GLU A 14 8.46 6.20 -3.63
CA GLU A 14 8.57 5.53 -4.93
C GLU A 14 7.93 4.14 -4.94
N SER A 15 8.10 3.36 -3.86
CA SER A 15 7.69 1.96 -3.76
C SER A 15 6.46 1.78 -2.89
N LEU A 16 5.34 1.38 -3.50
CA LEU A 16 4.12 1.05 -2.77
C LEU A 16 4.30 -0.21 -1.90
N SER A 17 5.15 -1.17 -2.28
CA SER A 17 5.39 -2.39 -1.48
C SER A 17 6.06 -2.03 -0.14
N ASP A 18 7.10 -1.21 -0.18
CA ASP A 18 7.78 -0.72 1.02
C ASP A 18 6.84 0.15 1.87
N PHE A 19 6.01 0.98 1.23
CA PHE A 19 4.99 1.76 1.93
C PHE A 19 3.95 0.86 2.63
N ILE A 20 3.53 -0.25 2.02
CA ILE A 20 2.63 -1.24 2.64
C ILE A 20 3.29 -1.86 3.86
N GLN A 21 4.57 -2.22 3.78
CA GLN A 21 5.31 -2.75 4.92
C GLN A 21 5.33 -1.76 6.09
N GLN A 22 5.66 -0.50 5.82
CA GLN A 22 5.66 0.53 6.88
C GLN A 22 4.26 0.76 7.44
N THR A 23 3.25 0.80 6.58
CA THR A 23 1.84 0.95 7.01
C THR A 23 1.43 -0.19 7.93
N PHE A 24 1.87 -1.42 7.68
CA PHE A 24 1.58 -2.56 8.54
C PHE A 24 2.21 -2.40 9.93
N LEU A 25 3.48 -2.01 10.00
CA LEU A 25 4.19 -1.81 11.25
C LEU A 25 3.61 -0.64 12.07
N GLU A 26 3.03 0.36 11.40
CA GLU A 26 2.33 1.47 12.07
C GLU A 26 0.98 1.01 12.66
N ILE A 27 0.24 0.17 11.94
CA ILE A 27 -1.07 -0.34 12.38
C ILE A 27 -0.93 -1.33 13.54
N ASP A 28 0.04 -2.23 13.47
CA ASP A 28 0.30 -3.23 14.50
C ASP A 28 1.80 -3.32 14.80
N PRO A 29 2.32 -2.42 15.67
CA PRO A 29 3.74 -2.39 16.02
C PRO A 29 4.24 -3.64 16.75
N ALA A 30 3.33 -4.43 17.33
CA ALA A 30 3.67 -5.66 18.03
C ALA A 30 3.73 -6.88 17.09
N ALA A 31 3.12 -6.79 15.90
CA ALA A 31 3.11 -7.87 14.93
C ALA A 31 4.42 -7.96 14.14
N TYR A 32 4.82 -9.20 13.84
CA TYR A 32 5.93 -9.46 12.94
C TYR A 32 5.46 -9.39 11.49
N TYR A 33 6.01 -8.44 10.72
CA TYR A 33 5.80 -8.39 9.28
C TYR A 33 6.61 -9.49 8.59
N SER A 34 5.90 -10.44 7.97
CA SER A 34 6.50 -11.47 7.11
C SER A 34 6.26 -11.11 5.65
N HIS A 35 7.30 -10.53 5.03
CA HIS A 35 7.26 -10.17 3.62
C HIS A 35 7.08 -11.40 2.72
N ASN A 36 6.31 -11.26 1.65
CA ASN A 36 6.00 -12.35 0.74
C ASN A 36 5.58 -11.82 -0.65
N TRP A 37 5.80 -12.61 -1.70
CA TRP A 37 5.68 -12.20 -3.12
C TRP A 37 4.33 -11.59 -3.49
N HIS A 38 3.25 -11.99 -2.82
CA HIS A 38 1.92 -11.50 -3.12
C HIS A 38 1.73 -10.04 -2.71
N VAL A 39 2.50 -9.54 -1.74
CA VAL A 39 2.47 -8.12 -1.35
C VAL A 39 3.04 -7.27 -2.48
N ASP A 40 4.16 -7.69 -3.07
CA ASP A 40 4.75 -7.02 -4.23
C ASP A 40 3.79 -7.05 -5.42
N LEU A 41 3.17 -8.20 -5.69
CA LEU A 41 2.21 -8.33 -6.79
C LEU A 41 0.99 -7.41 -6.60
N ILE A 42 0.46 -7.31 -5.39
CA ILE A 42 -0.64 -6.38 -5.07
C ILE A 42 -0.18 -4.93 -5.31
N ALA A 43 1.02 -4.58 -4.83
CA ALA A 43 1.58 -3.24 -4.99
C ALA A 43 1.81 -2.89 -6.47
N GLU A 44 2.31 -3.82 -7.27
CA GLU A 44 2.52 -3.66 -8.71
C GLU A 44 1.21 -3.36 -9.43
N TYR A 45 0.17 -4.19 -9.25
CA TYR A 45 -1.12 -3.98 -9.90
C TYR A 45 -1.86 -2.73 -9.40
N LEU A 46 -1.73 -2.38 -8.12
CA LEU A 46 -2.28 -1.13 -7.59
C LEU A 46 -1.57 0.09 -8.20
N THR A 47 -0.25 0.02 -8.37
CA THR A 47 0.53 1.05 -9.06
C THR A 47 0.12 1.16 -10.54
N ALA A 48 -0.09 0.05 -11.23
CA ALA A 48 -0.59 0.05 -12.60
C ALA A 48 -2.00 0.67 -12.72
N CYS A 49 -2.86 0.47 -11.70
CA CYS A 49 -4.14 1.19 -11.59
C CYS A 49 -3.95 2.70 -11.41
N TYR A 50 -3.03 3.11 -10.53
CA TYR A 50 -2.71 4.51 -10.31
C TYR A 50 -2.17 5.20 -11.58
N ASN A 51 -1.28 4.52 -12.31
CA ASN A 51 -0.72 4.98 -13.58
C ASN A 51 -1.72 4.96 -14.75
N LYS A 52 -2.94 4.46 -14.54
CA LYS A 52 -4.01 4.32 -15.56
C LYS A 52 -3.66 3.34 -16.68
N GLU A 53 -2.68 2.46 -16.47
CA GLU A 53 -2.33 1.36 -17.37
C GLU A 53 -3.45 0.31 -17.37
N ILE A 54 -4.03 0.07 -16.20
CA ILE A 54 -5.26 -0.72 -16.03
C ILE A 54 -6.32 0.10 -15.31
N LYS A 55 -7.59 -0.08 -15.70
CA LYS A 55 -8.70 0.72 -15.17
C LYS A 55 -9.48 0.04 -14.04
N ARG A 56 -9.37 -1.30 -13.94
CA ARG A 56 -10.14 -2.13 -13.01
C ARG A 56 -9.26 -3.29 -12.56
N LEU A 57 -9.23 -3.52 -11.25
CA LEU A 57 -8.46 -4.58 -10.61
C LEU A 57 -9.36 -5.35 -9.65
N ILE A 58 -9.29 -6.68 -9.70
CA ILE A 58 -9.93 -7.59 -8.76
C ILE A 58 -8.83 -8.42 -8.11
N ILE A 59 -8.77 -8.42 -6.78
CA ILE A 59 -7.76 -9.14 -6.00
C ILE A 59 -8.45 -10.29 -5.25
N ASN A 60 -8.22 -11.52 -5.71
CA ASN A 60 -8.80 -12.74 -5.14
C ASN A 60 -7.77 -13.47 -4.27
N ILE A 61 -7.60 -13.02 -3.02
CA ILE A 61 -6.70 -13.67 -2.05
C ILE A 61 -7.43 -14.02 -0.75
N PRO A 62 -6.98 -15.06 -0.02
CA PRO A 62 -7.56 -15.45 1.26
C PRO A 62 -7.48 -14.36 2.35
N PRO A 63 -8.30 -14.47 3.41
CA PRO A 63 -8.23 -13.56 4.56
C PRO A 63 -6.89 -13.71 5.31
N ARG A 64 -6.45 -12.63 5.96
CA ARG A 64 -5.15 -12.51 6.68
C ARG A 64 -3.90 -12.43 5.78
N PHE A 65 -4.09 -12.20 4.48
CA PHE A 65 -2.99 -11.92 3.53
C PHE A 65 -2.85 -10.41 3.24
N MET A 66 -3.15 -9.58 4.23
CA MET A 66 -2.98 -8.13 4.20
C MET A 66 -3.72 -7.36 3.09
N LYS A 67 -4.55 -8.00 2.25
CA LYS A 67 -5.30 -7.30 1.18
C LYS A 67 -5.95 -6.00 1.64
N SER A 68 -6.67 -6.02 2.76
CA SER A 68 -7.41 -4.85 3.24
C SER A 68 -6.46 -3.73 3.67
N ILE A 69 -5.33 -4.07 4.30
CA ILE A 69 -4.31 -3.09 4.67
C ILE A 69 -3.72 -2.47 3.40
N SER A 70 -3.35 -3.30 2.42
CA SER A 70 -2.79 -2.84 1.15
C SER A 70 -3.77 -1.96 0.36
N THR A 71 -5.01 -2.42 0.17
CA THR A 71 -5.98 -1.76 -0.75
C THR A 71 -6.75 -0.62 -0.12
N SER A 72 -7.08 -0.72 1.17
CA SER A 72 -8.02 0.20 1.82
C SER A 72 -7.34 1.21 2.73
N ILE A 73 -6.07 1.00 3.08
CA ILE A 73 -5.32 1.89 3.97
C ILE A 73 -4.06 2.43 3.27
N ALA A 74 -3.11 1.54 2.95
CA ALA A 74 -1.82 1.93 2.40
C ALA A 74 -1.96 2.61 1.04
N PHE A 75 -2.72 2.02 0.11
CA PHE A 75 -2.87 2.56 -1.23
C PHE A 75 -3.53 3.96 -1.27
N PRO A 76 -4.69 4.21 -0.63
CA PRO A 76 -5.25 5.56 -0.53
C PRO A 76 -4.28 6.58 0.07
N ALA A 77 -3.59 6.23 1.15
CA ALA A 77 -2.63 7.11 1.80
C ALA A 77 -1.44 7.44 0.88
N TRP A 78 -0.89 6.44 0.19
CA TRP A 78 0.19 6.62 -0.76
C TRP A 78 -0.21 7.47 -1.97
N VAL A 79 -1.40 7.23 -2.54
CA VAL A 79 -1.95 8.02 -3.64
C VAL A 79 -2.09 9.49 -3.26
N LEU A 80 -2.68 9.77 -2.09
CA LEU A 80 -2.86 11.14 -1.61
C LEU A 80 -1.54 11.80 -1.22
N GLY A 81 -0.56 11.02 -0.72
CA GLY A 81 0.79 11.47 -0.46
C GLY A 81 1.54 11.91 -1.72
N LYS A 82 1.26 11.28 -2.87
CA LYS A 82 1.79 11.69 -4.19
C LYS A 82 1.02 12.85 -4.81
N ASN A 83 -0.31 12.79 -4.79
CA ASN A 83 -1.17 13.80 -5.36
C ASN A 83 -2.39 14.05 -4.46
N PRO A 84 -2.37 15.12 -3.65
CA PRO A 84 -3.48 15.46 -2.76
C PRO A 84 -4.80 15.80 -3.49
N SER A 85 -4.77 16.02 -4.81
CA SER A 85 -5.96 16.31 -5.62
C SER A 85 -6.69 15.06 -6.10
N GLU A 86 -6.11 13.87 -5.89
CA GLU A 86 -6.76 12.61 -6.27
C GLU A 86 -8.01 12.34 -5.41
N LYS A 87 -8.98 11.66 -6.01
CA LYS A 87 -10.24 11.31 -5.35
C LYS A 87 -10.27 9.82 -5.08
N VAL A 88 -10.33 9.46 -3.80
CA VAL A 88 -10.37 8.06 -3.35
C VAL A 88 -11.63 7.84 -2.54
N ALA A 89 -12.36 6.78 -2.85
CA ALA A 89 -13.49 6.30 -2.06
C ALA A 89 -13.21 4.84 -1.65
N VAL A 90 -13.35 4.55 -0.36
CA VAL A 90 -13.12 3.21 0.20
C VAL A 90 -14.42 2.73 0.84
N GLY A 91 -14.84 1.52 0.49
CA GLY A 91 -16.02 0.88 1.07
C GLY A 91 -15.66 -0.49 1.63
N SER A 92 -16.16 -0.79 2.82
CA SER A 92 -16.08 -2.10 3.44
C SER A 92 -17.43 -2.46 4.06
N TYR A 93 -17.75 -3.74 4.10
CA TYR A 93 -18.95 -4.24 4.76
C TYR A 93 -18.56 -5.24 5.85
N SER A 94 -19.06 -5.02 7.05
CA SER A 94 -19.04 -5.99 8.15
C SER A 94 -20.48 -6.30 8.52
N LYS A 95 -20.78 -7.57 8.75
CA LYS A 95 -22.02 -7.98 9.43
C LYS A 95 -21.89 -7.78 10.93
#